data_AF-B3SF62-F1
#
_entry.id   AF-B3SF62-F1
#
_cell.length_a   1.000
_cell.length_b   1.000
_cell.length_c   1.000
_cell.angle_alpha   90.00
_cell.angle_beta   90.00
_cell.angle_gamma   90.00
#
_symmetry.space_group_name_H-M   'P 1'
#
loop_
_entity.id
_entity.type
_entity.pdbx_description
1 polymer ?
#
loop_
_entity_poly.entity_id
_entity_poly.type
_entity_poly.pdbx_seq_one_letter_code
_entity_poly.pdbx_strand_id
1 'polypeptide(L)'
;MKYNDAKTKLDNELREISKIIDINQRFDKEGALIVETTTGIPLIKGNIKYKVEFSHTDNLKDYLDKSFKFPALSVINENLQDDSPALRNDIVTSEVTDEITHHLRGGELRAFFDLRDKIIPDIINRLDVYTNTLVKQVNSAYADALPSSGFESVTGNMKFSNNESIYVHGKFKIAFLNPNDGTQAKDSSGTPLSMIEIDLDSIRDSNYQITIDKLISEINTKTHGKVIVELVDNDSNVITSGQGYLRLKSDNPNFNFAIVDDNSNLSTDYASFISTNKDQKPFGVNKFFGFNHIFSYSTDKYYNPGSFDNSAISLEVSDKITQNRKIDTAEIHVEGSNYAIGRNNQNILSELFELKEKQFNFPSYKRISNTTSSLAGYGNGIVSTVNVKHYYAEKRFNDEKIKLEAINEEISSKSGVNADQELLNITQYERLYLNSLKVFQTFKEYWQQFLAQV
;
A
#
# COMPACT_ATOMS: atom_id res chain seq x y z
N MET A 1 -41.24 -39.19 6.23
CA MET A 1 -41.28 -37.74 6.52
C MET A 1 -39.93 -37.24 7.08
N LYS A 2 -39.50 -37.55 8.31
CA LYS A 2 -38.26 -37.00 8.92
C LYS A 2 -36.95 -37.12 8.09
N TYR A 3 -36.78 -38.19 7.31
CA TYR A 3 -35.59 -38.39 6.46
C TYR A 3 -35.56 -37.45 5.25
N ASN A 4 -36.71 -37.16 4.63
CA ASN A 4 -36.79 -36.20 3.53
C ASN A 4 -36.55 -34.77 4.04
N ASP A 5 -37.06 -34.42 5.22
CA ASP A 5 -36.84 -33.08 5.81
C ASP A 5 -35.35 -32.85 6.15
N ALA A 6 -34.66 -33.86 6.69
CA ALA A 6 -33.24 -33.79 7.01
C ALA A 6 -32.37 -33.67 5.75
N LYS A 7 -32.70 -34.40 4.67
CA LYS A 7 -31.99 -34.30 3.39
C LYS A 7 -32.20 -32.93 2.74
N THR A 8 -33.43 -32.42 2.70
CA THR A 8 -33.73 -31.08 2.21
C THR A 8 -32.98 -30.00 3.00
N LYS A 9 -32.90 -30.14 4.32
CA LYS A 9 -32.14 -29.23 5.17
C LYS A 9 -30.65 -29.26 4.85
N LEU A 10 -30.07 -30.46 4.68
CA LEU A 10 -28.67 -30.63 4.30
C LEU A 10 -28.38 -30.00 2.92
N ASP A 11 -29.22 -30.25 1.91
CA ASP A 11 -29.04 -29.70 0.57
C ASP A 11 -29.10 -28.16 0.58
N ASN A 12 -29.98 -27.58 1.40
CA ASN A 12 -30.05 -26.13 1.60
C ASN A 12 -28.79 -25.58 2.30
N GLU A 13 -28.28 -26.24 3.34
CA GLU A 13 -27.05 -25.83 4.03
C GLU A 13 -25.83 -25.91 3.10
N LEU A 14 -25.71 -26.98 2.30
CA LEU A 14 -24.65 -27.12 1.29
C LEU A 14 -24.74 -26.03 0.23
N ARG A 15 -25.96 -25.66 -0.18
CA ARG A 15 -26.18 -24.54 -1.10
C ARG A 15 -25.72 -23.20 -0.50
N GLU A 16 -26.00 -22.92 0.77
CA GLU A 16 -25.51 -21.71 1.43
C GLU A 16 -23.98 -21.69 1.55
N ILE A 17 -23.37 -22.82 1.93
CA ILE A 17 -21.90 -22.94 1.97
C ILE A 17 -21.28 -22.68 0.59
N SER A 18 -21.89 -23.19 -0.49
CA SER A 18 -21.38 -23.01 -1.85
C SER A 18 -21.36 -21.55 -2.34
N LYS A 19 -22.11 -20.64 -1.70
CA LYS A 19 -22.03 -19.19 -1.97
C LYS A 19 -20.75 -18.59 -1.38
N ILE A 20 -20.32 -19.09 -0.22
CA ILE A 20 -19.20 -18.55 0.54
C ILE A 20 -17.87 -19.09 0.00
N ILE A 21 -17.79 -20.40 -0.21
CA ILE A 21 -16.57 -21.12 -0.59
C ILE A 21 -16.90 -22.18 -1.65
N ASP A 22 -15.98 -22.37 -2.60
CA ASP A 22 -16.14 -23.39 -3.63
C ASP A 22 -16.01 -24.80 -3.04
N ILE A 23 -17.07 -25.61 -3.12
CA ILE A 23 -17.12 -26.96 -2.54
C ILE A 23 -17.42 -28.04 -3.58
N ASN A 24 -16.91 -29.24 -3.32
CA ASN A 24 -17.32 -30.49 -3.92
C ASN A 24 -17.96 -31.38 -2.84
N GLN A 25 -19.04 -32.07 -3.20
CA GLN A 25 -19.73 -33.02 -2.32
C GLN A 25 -19.63 -34.44 -2.88
N ARG A 26 -19.33 -35.41 -2.00
CA ARG A 26 -19.46 -36.84 -2.31
C ARG A 26 -19.89 -37.62 -1.07
N PHE A 27 -20.36 -38.84 -1.28
CA PHE A 27 -20.58 -39.80 -0.21
C PHE A 27 -19.51 -40.90 -0.27
N ASP A 28 -19.00 -41.32 0.88
CA ASP A 28 -18.11 -42.49 0.95
C ASP A 28 -18.89 -43.81 0.82
N LYS A 29 -18.17 -44.94 0.91
CA LYS A 29 -18.75 -46.27 0.74
C LYS A 29 -19.71 -46.62 1.89
N GLU A 30 -19.52 -45.97 3.03
CA GLU A 30 -20.33 -46.11 4.25
C GLU A 30 -21.53 -45.14 4.26
N GLY A 31 -21.66 -44.28 3.24
CA GLY A 31 -22.76 -43.32 3.09
C GLY A 31 -22.57 -42.02 3.87
N ALA A 32 -21.39 -41.76 4.42
CA ALA A 32 -21.08 -40.52 5.12
C ALA A 32 -20.74 -39.40 4.12
N LEU A 33 -21.20 -38.19 4.43
CA LEU A 33 -20.96 -37.01 3.60
C LEU A 33 -19.50 -36.56 3.72
N ILE A 34 -18.88 -36.29 2.57
CA ILE A 34 -17.61 -35.61 2.45
C ILE A 34 -17.84 -34.31 1.69
N VAL A 35 -17.45 -33.20 2.31
CA VAL A 35 -17.41 -31.88 1.70
C VAL A 35 -15.96 -31.41 1.72
N GLU A 36 -15.45 -31.03 0.57
CA GLU A 36 -14.10 -30.52 0.40
C GLU A 36 -14.11 -29.30 -0.50
N THR A 37 -13.09 -28.46 -0.45
CA THR A 37 -12.89 -27.43 -1.46
C THR A 37 -12.70 -28.06 -2.84
N THR A 38 -12.88 -27.31 -3.92
CA THR A 38 -12.65 -27.90 -5.27
C THR A 38 -11.19 -28.32 -5.52
N THR A 39 -10.28 -27.87 -4.66
CA THR A 39 -8.86 -28.22 -4.62
C THR A 39 -8.54 -29.43 -3.73
N GLY A 40 -9.53 -29.98 -3.03
CA GLY A 40 -9.41 -31.22 -2.24
C GLY A 40 -9.15 -31.02 -0.74
N ILE A 41 -9.27 -29.80 -0.21
CA ILE A 41 -9.09 -29.53 1.23
C ILE A 41 -10.39 -29.92 1.95
N PRO A 42 -10.37 -30.88 2.89
CA PRO A 42 -11.58 -31.37 3.54
C PRO A 42 -12.15 -30.31 4.50
N LEU A 43 -13.45 -30.04 4.39
CA LEU A 43 -14.24 -29.19 5.29
C LEU A 43 -15.15 -30.04 6.19
N ILE A 44 -15.64 -31.16 5.67
CA ILE A 44 -16.42 -32.16 6.40
C ILE A 44 -16.00 -33.54 5.89
N LYS A 45 -15.73 -34.48 6.81
CA LYS A 45 -15.45 -35.88 6.44
C LYS A 45 -16.12 -36.82 7.43
N GLY A 46 -17.35 -37.22 7.13
CA GLY A 46 -18.18 -38.01 8.04
C GLY A 46 -18.35 -37.32 9.39
N ASN A 47 -17.91 -37.95 10.48
CA ASN A 47 -18.02 -37.42 11.84
C ASN A 47 -16.80 -36.58 12.28
N ILE A 48 -15.85 -36.31 11.38
CA ILE A 48 -14.69 -35.47 11.68
C ILE A 48 -15.12 -34.01 11.60
N LYS A 49 -14.93 -33.27 12.69
CA LYS A 49 -15.13 -31.83 12.74
C LYS A 49 -13.87 -31.11 12.30
N TYR A 50 -14.03 -30.15 11.41
CA TYR A 50 -12.97 -29.26 11.00
C TYR A 50 -13.32 -27.82 11.38
N LYS A 51 -12.32 -27.09 11.86
CA LYS A 51 -12.38 -25.65 12.14
C LYS A 51 -11.64 -24.91 11.05
N VAL A 52 -12.26 -23.85 10.54
CA VAL A 52 -11.58 -22.87 9.68
C VAL A 52 -10.99 -21.79 10.58
N GLU A 53 -9.70 -21.53 10.44
CA GLU A 53 -8.99 -20.51 11.20
C GLU A 53 -8.36 -19.47 10.29
N PHE A 54 -8.47 -18.20 10.70
CA PHE A 54 -7.93 -17.05 9.99
C PHE A 54 -6.96 -16.30 10.90
N SER A 55 -5.72 -16.10 10.43
CA SER A 55 -4.68 -15.44 11.21
C SER A 55 -4.63 -13.92 10.94
N HIS A 56 -5.31 -13.09 11.71
CA HIS A 56 -5.27 -11.63 11.50
C HIS A 56 -4.14 -10.92 12.26
N THR A 57 -3.78 -9.73 11.81
CA THR A 57 -3.09 -8.72 12.64
C THR A 57 -4.02 -7.52 12.83
N ASP A 58 -3.96 -6.91 14.01
CA ASP A 58 -4.71 -5.70 14.36
C ASP A 58 -3.89 -4.42 14.08
N ASN A 59 -2.61 -4.55 13.73
CA ASN A 59 -1.76 -3.42 13.46
C ASN A 59 -1.74 -3.12 11.96
N LEU A 60 -2.29 -1.97 11.57
CA LEU A 60 -2.28 -1.52 10.19
C LEU A 60 -0.86 -1.47 9.62
N LYS A 61 0.15 -1.11 10.43
CA LYS A 61 1.56 -1.05 10.01
C LYS A 61 2.12 -2.39 9.54
N ASP A 62 1.57 -3.50 10.03
CA ASP A 62 2.03 -4.83 9.65
C ASP A 62 1.70 -5.11 8.18
N TYR A 63 0.50 -4.75 7.69
CA TYR A 63 0.13 -4.86 6.26
C TYR A 63 1.03 -4.04 5.32
N LEU A 64 1.90 -3.22 5.89
CA LEU A 64 2.74 -2.28 5.20
C LEU A 64 4.22 -2.67 5.29
N ASP A 65 4.58 -3.63 6.16
CA ASP A 65 5.93 -4.18 6.25
C ASP A 65 6.20 -5.16 5.10
N LYS A 66 7.35 -5.01 4.42
CA LYS A 66 7.80 -5.90 3.34
C LYS A 66 8.05 -7.34 3.82
N SER A 67 8.20 -7.57 5.12
CA SER A 67 8.37 -8.88 5.73
C SER A 67 7.06 -9.51 6.23
N PHE A 68 5.95 -8.77 6.16
CA PHE A 68 4.67 -9.24 6.66
C PHE A 68 4.09 -10.36 5.83
N LYS A 69 3.77 -11.48 6.48
CA LYS A 69 3.05 -12.59 5.86
C LYS A 69 1.57 -12.28 5.91
N PHE A 70 0.93 -12.22 4.75
CA PHE A 70 -0.51 -11.97 4.70
C PHE A 70 -1.27 -13.04 5.50
N PRO A 71 -2.37 -12.65 6.18
CA PRO A 71 -3.22 -13.57 6.93
C PRO A 71 -3.57 -14.82 6.12
N ALA A 72 -3.18 -15.97 6.69
CA ALA A 72 -3.49 -17.28 6.17
C ALA A 72 -4.91 -17.70 6.56
N LEU A 73 -5.49 -18.57 5.74
CA LEU A 73 -6.72 -19.28 6.02
C LEU A 73 -6.40 -20.77 6.02
N SER A 74 -6.63 -21.44 7.15
CA SER A 74 -6.27 -22.84 7.32
C SER A 74 -7.45 -23.64 7.87
N VAL A 75 -7.46 -24.94 7.56
CA VAL A 75 -8.44 -25.88 8.08
C VAL A 75 -7.74 -26.85 9.02
N ILE A 76 -8.27 -26.98 10.22
CA ILE A 76 -7.71 -27.77 11.31
C ILE A 76 -8.72 -28.84 11.70
N ASN A 77 -8.28 -30.07 11.86
CA ASN A 77 -9.11 -31.16 12.37
C ASN A 77 -9.28 -31.00 13.89
N GLU A 78 -10.50 -30.68 14.35
CA GLU A 78 -10.79 -30.45 15.77
C GLU A 78 -10.64 -31.72 16.64
N ASN A 79 -10.62 -32.89 16.02
CA ASN A 79 -10.44 -34.14 16.75
C ASN A 79 -8.97 -34.41 17.10
N LEU A 80 -8.02 -33.65 16.54
CA LEU A 80 -6.62 -33.71 16.90
C LEU A 80 -6.35 -32.76 18.07
N GLN A 81 -5.77 -33.27 19.16
CA GLN A 81 -5.31 -32.44 20.29
C GLN A 81 -3.99 -31.70 19.99
N ASP A 82 -3.44 -31.89 18.79
CA ASP A 82 -2.17 -31.33 18.33
C ASP A 82 -2.44 -30.22 17.31
N ASP A 83 -2.07 -28.99 17.66
CA ASP A 83 -2.21 -27.79 16.83
C ASP A 83 -0.90 -27.45 16.08
N SER A 84 -0.04 -28.45 15.89
CA SER A 84 1.21 -28.28 15.14
C SER A 84 0.93 -27.78 13.71
N PRO A 85 1.75 -26.85 13.17
CA PRO A 85 1.60 -26.33 11.81
C PRO A 85 1.54 -27.42 10.73
N ALA A 86 2.18 -28.57 10.95
CA ALA A 86 2.18 -29.71 10.04
C ALA A 86 0.82 -30.40 9.87
N LEU A 87 -0.14 -30.11 10.75
CA LEU A 87 -1.49 -30.69 10.74
C LEU A 87 -2.54 -29.74 10.15
N ARG A 88 -2.12 -28.54 9.72
CA ARG A 88 -2.97 -27.52 9.10
C ARG A 88 -3.07 -27.78 7.60
N ASN A 89 -4.29 -27.78 7.07
CA ASN A 89 -4.52 -27.74 5.62
C ASN A 89 -4.75 -26.30 5.21
N ASP A 90 -3.76 -25.70 4.59
CA ASP A 90 -3.82 -24.29 4.23
C ASP A 90 -4.65 -24.07 2.96
N ILE A 91 -5.69 -23.24 3.08
CA ILE A 91 -6.53 -22.77 1.96
C ILE A 91 -5.91 -21.54 1.32
N VAL A 92 -5.37 -20.63 2.12
CA VAL A 92 -4.63 -19.45 1.66
C VAL A 92 -3.38 -19.29 2.50
N THR A 93 -2.22 -19.18 1.86
CA THR A 93 -0.93 -18.95 2.53
C THR A 93 -0.09 -17.91 1.81
N SER A 94 0.75 -17.23 2.58
CA SER A 94 1.81 -16.36 2.09
C SER A 94 3.14 -16.89 2.61
N GLU A 95 4.03 -17.31 1.70
CA GLU A 95 5.40 -17.69 2.08
C GLU A 95 6.26 -16.43 2.27
N VAL A 96 6.04 -15.40 1.43
CA VAL A 96 6.62 -14.03 1.47
C VAL A 96 5.62 -13.04 0.83
N THR A 97 5.81 -11.73 1.01
CA THR A 97 4.89 -10.61 0.67
C THR A 97 4.33 -10.52 -0.75
N ASP A 98 4.86 -11.27 -1.72
CA ASP A 98 4.43 -11.19 -3.13
C ASP A 98 3.88 -12.50 -3.72
N GLU A 99 4.00 -13.62 -3.00
CA GLU A 99 3.49 -14.93 -3.44
C GLU A 99 2.45 -15.45 -2.45
N ILE A 100 1.19 -15.13 -2.74
CA ILE A 100 0.03 -15.66 -2.02
C ILE A 100 -0.53 -16.83 -2.82
N THR A 101 -0.53 -18.00 -2.21
CA THR A 101 -1.12 -19.20 -2.78
C THR A 101 -2.57 -19.29 -2.36
N HIS A 102 -3.46 -19.48 -3.35
CA HIS A 102 -4.89 -19.65 -3.11
C HIS A 102 -5.36 -21.01 -3.62
N HIS A 103 -5.93 -21.80 -2.71
CA HIS A 103 -6.63 -23.04 -3.03
C HIS A 103 -8.15 -22.83 -3.19
N LEU A 104 -8.58 -21.58 -3.39
CA LEU A 104 -9.96 -21.19 -3.66
C LEU A 104 -10.17 -20.86 -5.13
N ARG A 105 -11.26 -21.38 -5.72
CA ARG A 105 -11.63 -21.10 -7.12
C ARG A 105 -12.85 -20.20 -7.26
N GLY A 106 -13.67 -20.05 -6.23
CA GLY A 106 -14.91 -19.28 -6.30
C GLY A 106 -15.52 -18.98 -4.93
N GLY A 107 -16.71 -18.39 -4.95
CA GLY A 107 -17.42 -17.93 -3.75
C GLY A 107 -17.00 -16.52 -3.29
N GLU A 108 -17.76 -15.99 -2.32
CA GLU A 108 -17.51 -14.67 -1.71
C GLU A 108 -16.12 -14.59 -1.09
N LEU A 109 -15.66 -15.67 -0.45
CA LEU A 109 -14.36 -15.71 0.21
C LEU A 109 -13.22 -15.51 -0.78
N ARG A 110 -13.29 -16.16 -1.95
CA ARG A 110 -12.32 -15.93 -3.03
C ARG A 110 -12.31 -14.48 -3.48
N ALA A 111 -13.49 -13.86 -3.62
CA ALA A 111 -13.59 -12.47 -4.03
C ALA A 111 -12.95 -11.51 -3.01
N PHE A 112 -13.14 -11.75 -1.71
CA PHE A 112 -12.46 -10.98 -0.66
C PHE A 112 -10.94 -11.11 -0.72
N PHE A 113 -10.42 -12.32 -0.93
CA PHE A 113 -8.99 -12.52 -1.13
C PHE A 113 -8.48 -11.83 -2.40
N ASP A 114 -9.19 -11.91 -3.52
CA ASP A 114 -8.82 -11.19 -4.75
C ASP A 114 -8.80 -9.65 -4.55
N LEU A 115 -9.75 -9.12 -3.77
CA LEU A 115 -9.76 -7.72 -3.38
C LEU A 115 -8.54 -7.36 -2.54
N ARG A 116 -8.31 -8.08 -1.45
CA ARG A 116 -7.25 -7.85 -0.46
C ARG A 116 -5.85 -8.02 -1.04
N ASP A 117 -5.65 -9.03 -1.89
CA ASP A 117 -4.32 -9.51 -2.26
C ASP A 117 -3.87 -9.01 -3.65
N LYS A 118 -4.82 -8.56 -4.48
CA LYS A 118 -4.53 -8.14 -5.85
C LYS A 118 -5.08 -6.76 -6.19
N ILE A 119 -6.35 -6.48 -5.91
CA ILE A 119 -7.00 -5.27 -6.40
C ILE A 119 -6.60 -4.05 -5.55
N ILE A 120 -6.78 -4.14 -4.23
CA ILE A 120 -6.47 -3.05 -3.31
C ILE A 120 -4.95 -2.74 -3.32
N PRO A 121 -4.03 -3.73 -3.25
CA PRO A 121 -2.61 -3.46 -3.33
C PRO A 121 -2.20 -2.81 -4.66
N ASP A 122 -2.76 -3.22 -5.81
CA ASP A 122 -2.49 -2.57 -7.11
C ASP A 122 -2.92 -1.09 -7.10
N ILE A 123 -4.06 -0.76 -6.47
CA ILE A 123 -4.51 0.63 -6.34
C ILE A 123 -3.59 1.43 -5.41
N ILE A 124 -3.24 0.88 -4.24
CA ILE A 124 -2.31 1.51 -3.29
C ILE A 124 -0.97 1.78 -3.96
N ASN A 125 -0.38 0.78 -4.62
CA ASN A 125 0.90 0.93 -5.32
C ASN A 125 0.85 2.04 -6.38
N ARG A 126 -0.27 2.22 -7.09
CA ARG A 126 -0.44 3.31 -8.06
C ARG A 126 -0.54 4.67 -7.38
N LEU A 127 -1.27 4.74 -6.27
CA LEU A 127 -1.37 5.95 -5.47
C LEU A 127 -0.01 6.34 -4.88
N ASP A 128 0.78 5.38 -4.45
CA ASP A 128 2.14 5.62 -3.96
C ASP A 128 3.06 6.14 -5.08
N VAL A 129 3.02 5.55 -6.28
CA VAL A 129 3.78 6.07 -7.44
C VAL A 129 3.36 7.49 -7.79
N TYR A 130 2.06 7.78 -7.74
CA TYR A 130 1.52 9.12 -7.96
C TYR A 130 2.02 10.12 -6.91
N THR A 131 1.80 9.83 -5.63
CA THR A 131 2.16 10.71 -4.52
C THR A 131 3.67 10.94 -4.48
N ASN A 132 4.48 9.91 -4.72
CA ASN A 132 5.93 10.06 -4.80
C ASN A 132 6.37 10.99 -5.91
N THR A 133 5.74 10.89 -7.08
CA THR A 133 6.03 11.81 -8.18
C THR A 133 5.60 13.22 -7.80
N LEU A 134 4.38 13.40 -7.28
CA LEU A 134 3.84 14.68 -6.84
C LEU A 134 4.76 15.37 -5.82
N VAL A 135 5.08 14.71 -4.71
CA VAL A 135 5.91 15.23 -3.63
C VAL A 135 7.26 15.69 -4.16
N LYS A 136 7.91 14.86 -4.99
CA LYS A 136 9.21 15.22 -5.57
C LYS A 136 9.14 16.46 -6.44
N GLN A 137 8.16 16.53 -7.35
CA GLN A 137 8.09 17.63 -8.29
C GLN A 137 7.71 18.94 -7.59
N VAL A 138 6.77 18.89 -6.65
CA VAL A 138 6.38 20.06 -5.86
C VAL A 138 7.52 20.53 -4.96
N ASN A 139 8.14 19.63 -4.19
CA ASN A 139 9.26 20.01 -3.33
C ASN A 139 10.46 20.49 -4.15
N SER A 140 10.76 19.89 -5.29
CA SER A 140 11.86 20.34 -6.16
C SER A 140 11.63 21.72 -6.75
N ALA A 141 10.40 22.05 -7.14
CA ALA A 141 10.04 23.39 -7.61
C ALA A 141 10.04 24.42 -6.47
N TYR A 142 9.82 23.97 -5.23
CA TYR A 142 9.73 24.83 -4.07
C TYR A 142 11.05 25.02 -3.29
N ALA A 143 12.02 24.13 -3.49
CA ALA A 143 13.26 24.08 -2.69
C ALA A 143 14.07 25.38 -2.72
N ASP A 144 13.98 26.16 -3.80
CA ASP A 144 14.71 27.42 -3.96
C ASP A 144 14.01 28.61 -3.30
N ALA A 145 12.80 28.41 -2.76
CA ALA A 145 12.06 29.45 -2.06
C ALA A 145 12.70 29.79 -0.71
N LEU A 146 12.74 31.08 -0.38
CA LEU A 146 13.28 31.58 0.89
C LEU A 146 12.23 32.35 1.69
N PRO A 147 12.22 32.24 3.04
CA PRO A 147 11.51 33.19 3.88
C PRO A 147 12.02 34.61 3.63
N SER A 148 11.16 35.62 3.82
CA SER A 148 11.51 37.02 3.56
C SER A 148 12.66 37.56 4.42
N SER A 149 13.00 36.86 5.50
CA SER A 149 14.08 37.16 6.43
C SER A 149 15.25 36.17 6.32
N GLY A 150 15.20 35.20 5.40
CA GLY A 150 16.10 34.04 5.38
C GLY A 150 15.73 32.99 6.44
N PHE A 151 16.51 31.91 6.51
CA PHE A 151 16.34 30.84 7.48
C PHE A 151 17.07 31.17 8.79
N GLU A 152 16.35 31.08 9.91
CA GLU A 152 16.97 30.92 11.23
C GLU A 152 17.43 29.47 11.42
N SER A 153 16.59 28.52 10.99
CA SER A 153 16.89 27.10 10.96
C SER A 153 16.14 26.46 9.79
N VAL A 154 16.76 25.49 9.12
CA VAL A 154 16.13 24.65 8.11
C VAL A 154 16.61 23.21 8.29
N THR A 155 15.67 22.27 8.22
CA THR A 155 15.93 20.84 8.32
C THR A 155 15.52 20.18 7.01
N GLY A 156 16.39 19.31 6.48
CA GLY A 156 16.10 18.51 5.30
C GLY A 156 15.04 17.44 5.61
N ASN A 157 14.49 16.82 4.57
CA ASN A 157 13.49 15.73 4.73
C ASN A 157 14.07 14.33 4.55
N MET A 158 15.40 14.23 4.40
CA MET A 158 16.11 12.97 4.25
C MET A 158 16.92 12.66 5.50
N LYS A 159 16.89 11.39 5.89
CA LYS A 159 17.74 10.87 6.96
C LYS A 159 19.04 10.32 6.44
N PHE A 160 20.10 10.64 7.16
CA PHE A 160 21.43 10.13 6.90
C PHE A 160 22.08 9.63 8.18
N SER A 161 22.98 8.67 8.02
CA SER A 161 23.99 8.37 9.04
C SER A 161 25.23 9.25 8.85
N ASN A 162 25.96 9.52 9.92
CA ASN A 162 27.24 10.26 9.90
C ASN A 162 28.23 9.79 8.82
N ASN A 163 28.42 8.48 8.71
CA ASN A 163 29.35 7.85 7.75
C ASN A 163 28.69 7.50 6.40
N GLU A 164 27.46 7.93 6.15
CA GLU A 164 26.77 7.64 4.92
C GLU A 164 27.39 8.41 3.75
N SER A 165 27.69 7.70 2.66
CA SER A 165 28.24 8.28 1.43
C SER A 165 27.11 8.75 0.50
N ILE A 166 27.22 9.99 0.04
CA ILE A 166 26.32 10.59 -0.94
C ILE A 166 27.08 11.00 -2.21
N TYR A 167 26.37 11.00 -3.32
CA TYR A 167 26.89 11.49 -4.60
C TYR A 167 26.33 12.89 -4.82
N VAL A 168 27.03 13.92 -4.39
CA VAL A 168 26.70 15.33 -4.69
C VAL A 168 27.95 16.05 -5.16
N HIS A 169 27.78 17.05 -6.01
CA HIS A 169 28.89 17.76 -6.65
C HIS A 169 28.47 19.17 -7.08
N GLY A 170 29.45 20.00 -7.42
CA GLY A 170 29.26 21.42 -7.71
C GLY A 170 29.47 22.34 -6.51
N LYS A 171 28.97 23.56 -6.62
CA LYS A 171 29.19 24.65 -5.66
C LYS A 171 27.88 25.27 -5.24
N PHE A 172 27.84 25.74 -4.01
CA PHE A 172 26.76 26.60 -3.52
C PHE A 172 27.33 27.66 -2.60
N LYS A 173 26.53 28.67 -2.31
CA LYS A 173 26.93 29.78 -1.45
C LYS A 173 25.98 29.90 -0.26
N ILE A 174 26.53 30.26 0.89
CA ILE A 174 25.76 30.63 2.08
C ILE A 174 25.81 32.15 2.20
N ALA A 175 24.65 32.77 2.06
CA ALA A 175 24.45 34.20 2.24
C ALA A 175 23.97 34.50 3.67
N PHE A 176 24.41 35.62 4.24
CA PHE A 176 24.03 36.06 5.58
C PHE A 176 23.16 37.29 5.51
N LEU A 177 22.00 37.24 6.16
CA LEU A 177 20.93 38.20 5.98
C LEU A 177 20.50 38.79 7.31
N ASN A 178 20.21 40.09 7.33
CA ASN A 178 19.62 40.74 8.48
C ASN A 178 18.19 40.19 8.69
N PRO A 179 17.85 39.63 9.85
CA PRO A 179 16.56 38.99 10.08
C PRO A 179 15.38 39.96 9.98
N ASN A 180 15.62 41.26 10.18
CA ASN A 180 14.56 42.27 10.22
C ASN A 180 14.07 42.70 8.83
N ASP A 181 15.00 42.83 7.87
CA ASP A 181 14.71 43.42 6.56
C ASP A 181 15.14 42.56 5.37
N GLY A 182 15.92 41.50 5.59
CA GLY A 182 16.41 40.61 4.52
C GLY A 182 17.57 41.21 3.70
N THR A 183 18.17 42.32 4.14
CA THR A 183 19.38 42.89 3.54
C THR A 183 20.62 42.10 3.94
N GLN A 184 21.75 42.31 3.27
CA GLN A 184 23.03 41.71 3.65
C GLN A 184 23.37 42.01 5.13
N ALA A 185 23.63 40.95 5.90
CA ALA A 185 24.05 41.06 7.28
C ALA A 185 25.42 41.73 7.39
N LYS A 186 25.67 42.36 8.53
CA LYS A 186 26.94 43.01 8.86
C LYS A 186 27.53 42.37 10.10
N ASP A 187 28.86 42.34 10.18
CA ASP A 187 29.55 41.94 11.40
C ASP A 187 29.44 43.01 12.50
N SER A 188 30.05 42.73 13.66
CA SER A 188 30.07 43.64 14.81
C SER A 188 30.74 45.00 14.53
N SER A 189 31.58 45.10 13.50
CA SER A 189 32.21 46.34 13.04
C SER A 189 31.37 47.09 12.00
N GLY A 190 30.22 46.55 11.58
CA GLY A 190 29.37 47.13 10.54
C GLY A 190 29.83 46.81 9.12
N THR A 191 30.80 45.91 8.94
CA THR A 191 31.26 45.46 7.63
C THR A 191 30.29 44.40 7.06
N PRO A 192 29.84 44.53 5.80
CA PRO A 192 28.96 43.54 5.18
C PRO A 192 29.62 42.16 5.10
N LEU A 193 28.87 41.12 5.51
CA LEU A 193 29.31 39.74 5.42
C LEU A 193 29.21 39.24 3.97
N SER A 194 30.32 38.84 3.37
CA SER A 194 30.31 38.21 2.04
C SER A 194 29.67 36.83 2.09
N MET A 195 29.12 36.39 0.95
CA MET A 195 28.69 35.00 0.81
C MET A 195 29.88 34.06 0.94
N ILE A 196 29.66 32.90 1.55
CA ILE A 196 30.69 31.86 1.71
C ILE A 196 30.41 30.75 0.70
N GLU A 197 31.35 30.51 -0.20
CA GLU A 197 31.29 29.40 -1.16
C GLU A 197 31.67 28.08 -0.49
N ILE A 198 30.84 27.07 -0.69
CA ILE A 198 31.09 25.68 -0.34
C ILE A 198 31.30 24.91 -1.65
N ASP A 199 32.50 24.37 -1.81
CA ASP A 199 32.90 23.62 -3.00
C ASP A 199 32.85 22.12 -2.71
N LEU A 200 31.74 21.48 -3.07
CA LEU A 200 31.53 20.05 -2.84
C LEU A 200 32.52 19.20 -3.64
N ASP A 201 32.98 19.71 -4.77
CA ASP A 201 33.93 18.98 -5.62
C ASP A 201 35.27 18.76 -4.94
N SER A 202 35.66 19.72 -4.09
CA SER A 202 36.94 19.73 -3.37
C SER A 202 37.02 18.74 -2.20
N ILE A 203 35.89 18.25 -1.70
CA ILE A 203 35.82 17.35 -0.53
C ILE A 203 35.43 15.90 -0.87
N ARG A 204 35.26 15.59 -2.16
CA ARG A 204 34.95 14.24 -2.66
C ARG A 204 36.14 13.30 -2.51
N ASP A 205 35.83 12.01 -2.37
CA ASP A 205 36.81 10.94 -2.48
C ASP A 205 37.06 10.51 -3.94
N SER A 206 37.92 9.50 -4.13
CA SER A 206 38.25 8.95 -5.45
C SER A 206 37.08 8.27 -6.17
N ASN A 207 35.99 7.97 -5.45
CA ASN A 207 34.76 7.38 -5.99
C ASN A 207 33.68 8.44 -6.25
N TYR A 208 34.04 9.73 -6.20
CA TYR A 208 33.12 10.86 -6.36
C TYR A 208 32.03 10.93 -5.27
N GLN A 209 32.32 10.41 -4.08
CA GLN A 209 31.41 10.44 -2.92
C GLN A 209 31.87 11.43 -1.86
N ILE A 210 30.91 11.94 -1.09
CA ILE A 210 31.14 12.75 0.12
C ILE A 210 30.43 12.04 1.27
N THR A 211 31.10 11.88 2.41
CA THR A 211 30.41 11.41 3.63
C THR A 211 29.71 12.58 4.31
N ILE A 212 28.58 12.31 4.97
CA ILE A 212 27.81 13.36 5.66
C ILE A 212 28.65 14.09 6.71
N ASP A 213 29.49 13.38 7.46
CA ASP A 213 30.43 14.00 8.40
C ASP A 213 31.41 14.97 7.74
N LYS A 214 31.92 14.64 6.55
CA LYS A 214 32.81 15.55 5.80
C LYS A 214 32.08 16.80 5.36
N LEU A 215 30.83 16.66 4.88
CA LEU A 215 30.00 17.80 4.51
C LEU A 215 29.72 18.71 5.71
N ILE A 216 29.31 18.13 6.84
CA ILE A 216 29.07 18.86 8.10
C ILE A 216 30.33 19.62 8.52
N SER A 217 31.48 18.93 8.53
CA SER A 217 32.77 19.53 8.90
C SER A 217 33.16 20.68 7.96
N GLU A 218 32.98 20.51 6.65
CA GLU A 218 33.32 21.52 5.65
C GLU A 218 32.50 22.80 5.87
N ILE A 219 31.18 22.67 5.99
CA ILE A 219 30.30 23.84 6.15
C ILE A 219 30.56 24.55 7.49
N ASN A 220 30.66 23.80 8.59
CA ASN A 220 30.94 24.38 9.91
C ASN A 220 32.28 25.12 9.94
N THR A 221 33.31 24.56 9.28
CA THR A 221 34.64 25.16 9.20
C THR A 221 34.63 26.42 8.33
N LYS A 222 34.10 26.34 7.10
CA LYS A 222 34.08 27.47 6.15
C LYS A 222 33.24 28.64 6.65
N THR A 223 32.12 28.36 7.29
CA THR A 223 31.26 29.39 7.89
C THR A 223 31.82 29.96 9.18
N HIS A 224 32.91 29.39 9.71
CA HIS A 224 33.49 29.74 11.00
C HIS A 224 32.46 29.67 12.13
N GLY A 225 31.62 28.61 12.11
CA GLY A 225 30.55 28.40 13.08
C GLY A 225 29.35 29.34 12.97
N LYS A 226 29.31 30.28 12.01
CA LYS A 226 28.16 31.18 11.83
C LYS A 226 26.88 30.43 11.47
N VAL A 227 27.01 29.33 10.74
CA VAL A 227 25.94 28.36 10.52
C VAL A 227 26.41 27.04 11.13
N ILE A 228 25.61 26.50 12.04
CA ILE A 228 25.80 25.17 12.61
C ILE A 228 25.06 24.16 11.74
N VAL A 229 25.80 23.16 11.29
CA VAL A 229 25.27 22.01 10.56
C VAL A 229 25.41 20.77 11.43
N GLU A 230 24.34 20.00 11.55
CA GLU A 230 24.27 18.84 12.44
C GLU A 230 23.17 17.85 12.00
N LEU A 231 23.19 16.64 12.55
CA LEU A 231 22.11 15.66 12.37
C LEU A 231 21.14 15.72 13.56
N VAL A 232 19.84 15.63 13.28
CA VAL A 232 18.79 15.66 14.31
C VAL A 232 17.80 14.50 14.18
N ASP A 233 17.20 14.09 15.29
CA ASP A 233 16.08 13.15 15.30
C ASP A 233 14.74 13.84 14.98
N ASN A 234 13.65 13.08 15.10
CA ASN A 234 12.29 13.54 14.77
C ASN A 234 11.78 14.60 15.75
N ASP A 235 12.35 14.64 16.95
CA ASP A 235 12.06 15.61 18.00
C ASP A 235 13.03 16.82 17.95
N SER A 236 13.81 16.94 16.87
CA SER A 236 14.82 17.98 16.66
C SER A 236 16.00 17.97 17.64
N ASN A 237 16.24 16.85 18.33
CA ASN A 237 17.42 16.67 19.17
C ASN A 237 18.64 16.31 18.32
N VAL A 238 19.81 16.86 18.68
CA VAL A 238 21.06 16.55 17.98
C VAL A 238 21.47 15.12 18.26
N ILE A 239 21.84 14.38 17.21
CA ILE A 239 22.31 13.01 17.32
C ILE A 239 23.74 12.86 16.79
N THR A 240 24.48 11.92 17.38
CA THR A 240 25.87 11.57 16.99
C THR A 240 26.00 10.12 16.53
N SER A 241 24.92 9.35 16.59
CA SER A 241 24.85 7.96 16.15
C SER A 241 23.44 7.63 15.68
N GLY A 242 23.32 6.74 14.69
CA GLY A 242 22.05 6.40 14.06
C GLY A 242 21.76 7.25 12.83
N GLN A 243 20.49 7.32 12.44
CA GLN A 243 20.04 8.08 11.29
C GLN A 243 19.26 9.32 11.73
N GLY A 244 19.58 10.48 11.16
CA GLY A 244 18.95 11.76 11.48
C GLY A 244 18.88 12.69 10.27
N TYR A 245 18.08 13.75 10.38
CA TYR A 245 17.93 14.76 9.35
C TYR A 245 19.05 15.78 9.42
N LEU A 246 19.54 16.22 8.26
CA LEU A 246 20.51 17.31 8.20
C LEU A 246 19.82 18.63 8.53
N ARG A 247 20.25 19.29 9.60
CA ARG A 247 19.79 20.62 10.01
C ARG A 247 20.89 21.65 9.81
N LEU A 248 20.54 22.80 9.24
CA LEU A 248 21.35 24.01 9.25
C LEU A 248 20.66 25.03 10.14
N LYS A 249 21.40 25.66 11.05
CA LYS A 249 20.90 26.66 12.00
C LYS A 249 21.85 27.84 12.09
N SER A 250 21.33 29.05 12.14
CA SER A 250 22.13 30.23 12.46
C SER A 250 22.59 30.17 13.91
N ASP A 251 23.89 30.40 14.15
CA ASP A 251 24.46 30.48 15.50
C ASP A 251 24.32 31.89 16.11
N ASN A 252 23.86 32.87 15.34
CA ASN A 252 23.80 34.26 15.78
C ASN A 252 22.40 34.84 15.56
N PRO A 253 21.77 35.42 16.59
CA PRO A 253 20.44 36.04 16.44
C PRO A 253 20.45 37.29 15.55
N ASN A 254 21.62 37.86 15.24
CA ASN A 254 21.74 39.06 14.41
C ASN A 254 21.78 38.77 12.90
N PHE A 255 21.86 37.51 12.50
CA PHE A 255 21.73 37.14 11.10
C PHE A 255 20.99 35.82 10.92
N ASN A 256 20.22 35.76 9.84
CA ASN A 256 19.73 34.53 9.25
C ASN A 256 20.64 34.14 8.08
N PHE A 257 20.43 32.96 7.53
CA PHE A 257 21.16 32.51 6.37
C PHE A 257 20.23 32.13 5.22
N ALA A 258 20.80 32.05 4.03
CA ALA A 258 20.13 31.47 2.88
C ALA A 258 21.14 30.69 2.06
N ILE A 259 20.67 29.58 1.50
CA ILE A 259 21.45 28.70 0.65
C ILE A 259 21.17 29.13 -0.78
N VAL A 260 22.21 29.57 -1.48
CA VAL A 260 22.17 30.01 -2.87
C VAL A 260 22.87 28.95 -3.69
N ASP A 261 22.09 28.07 -4.31
CA ASP A 261 22.61 27.04 -5.21
C ASP A 261 23.12 27.67 -6.51
N ASP A 262 24.24 27.16 -7.02
CA ASP A 262 24.64 27.42 -8.40
C ASP A 262 23.80 26.52 -9.32
N ASN A 263 22.68 27.08 -9.79
CA ASN A 263 21.71 26.38 -10.63
C ASN A 263 22.19 26.20 -12.09
N SER A 264 23.46 26.52 -12.40
CA SER A 264 24.01 26.27 -13.74
C SER A 264 24.24 24.77 -13.95
N ASN A 265 23.63 24.21 -15.00
CA ASN A 265 23.74 22.80 -15.42
C ASN A 265 23.11 21.75 -14.47
N LEU A 266 21.95 22.04 -13.86
CA LEU A 266 21.28 21.06 -13.00
C LEU A 266 20.82 19.79 -13.74
N SER A 267 20.91 18.63 -13.07
CA SER A 267 20.23 17.40 -13.48
C SER A 267 18.72 17.58 -13.32
N THR A 268 17.96 17.32 -14.37
CA THR A 268 16.49 17.37 -14.35
C THR A 268 15.86 16.07 -13.87
N ASP A 269 16.65 15.03 -13.56
CA ASP A 269 16.18 13.69 -13.21
C ASP A 269 16.76 13.20 -11.87
N TYR A 270 15.98 13.40 -10.81
CA TYR A 270 16.29 12.91 -9.45
C TYR A 270 16.34 11.38 -9.37
N ALA A 271 15.61 10.65 -10.23
CA ALA A 271 15.56 9.19 -10.19
C ALA A 271 16.82 8.55 -10.81
N SER A 272 17.36 9.17 -11.86
CA SER A 272 18.67 8.81 -12.44
C SER A 272 19.83 9.07 -11.45
N PHE A 273 19.73 10.19 -10.71
CA PHE A 273 20.75 10.63 -9.73
C PHE A 273 20.97 9.62 -8.59
N ILE A 274 19.88 9.08 -8.02
CA ILE A 274 19.95 8.15 -6.88
C ILE A 274 20.37 6.73 -7.29
N SER A 275 20.19 6.32 -8.56
CA SER A 275 20.28 4.91 -8.95
C SER A 275 21.51 4.49 -9.76
N THR A 276 22.12 5.37 -10.57
CA THR A 276 23.20 4.92 -11.47
C THR A 276 24.37 5.89 -11.64
N ASN A 277 24.31 7.11 -11.10
CA ASN A 277 25.40 8.09 -11.17
C ASN A 277 25.89 8.39 -12.61
N LYS A 278 25.06 8.11 -13.63
CA LYS A 278 25.48 8.23 -15.05
C LYS A 278 25.42 9.66 -15.58
N ASP A 279 24.61 10.53 -14.98
CA ASP A 279 24.35 11.85 -15.56
C ASP A 279 25.37 12.94 -15.20
N GLN A 280 26.25 12.74 -14.21
CA GLN A 280 27.34 13.68 -13.85
C GLN A 280 26.94 15.17 -13.80
N LYS A 281 25.67 15.50 -13.51
CA LYS A 281 25.14 16.88 -13.43
C LYS A 281 24.72 17.21 -12.00
N PRO A 282 25.04 18.41 -11.48
CA PRO A 282 24.70 18.79 -10.10
C PRO A 282 23.17 18.81 -9.91
N PHE A 283 22.62 18.42 -8.77
CA PHE A 283 21.16 18.45 -8.52
C PHE A 283 20.69 19.69 -7.74
N GLY A 284 21.63 20.50 -7.22
CA GLY A 284 21.36 21.59 -6.28
C GLY A 284 21.25 21.04 -4.85
N VAL A 285 21.91 21.69 -3.89
CA VAL A 285 22.00 21.22 -2.51
C VAL A 285 20.64 21.34 -1.82
N ASN A 286 19.90 22.42 -2.06
CA ASN A 286 18.54 22.59 -1.53
C ASN A 286 17.62 21.46 -2.00
N LYS A 287 17.65 21.17 -3.30
CA LYS A 287 16.82 20.14 -3.93
C LYS A 287 17.23 18.74 -3.49
N PHE A 288 18.53 18.47 -3.34
CA PHE A 288 19.02 17.16 -2.93
C PHE A 288 18.64 16.83 -1.50
N PHE A 289 18.93 17.72 -0.54
CA PHE A 289 18.65 17.49 0.88
C PHE A 289 17.19 17.77 1.27
N GLY A 290 16.40 18.30 0.33
CA GLY A 290 15.01 18.69 0.55
C GLY A 290 14.86 19.78 1.60
N PHE A 291 15.79 20.74 1.58
CA PHE A 291 15.64 21.96 2.36
C PHE A 291 14.43 22.73 1.83
N ASN A 292 13.61 23.22 2.76
CA ASN A 292 12.38 23.95 2.47
C ASN A 292 11.39 23.19 1.57
N HIS A 293 10.79 22.12 2.09
CA HIS A 293 9.77 21.33 1.41
C HIS A 293 8.34 21.72 1.81
N ILE A 294 7.39 21.47 0.92
CA ILE A 294 5.94 21.61 1.21
C ILE A 294 5.42 20.32 1.83
N PHE A 295 5.85 19.18 1.29
CA PHE A 295 5.37 17.86 1.68
C PHE A 295 6.47 17.01 2.31
N SER A 296 6.10 16.24 3.32
CA SER A 296 6.95 15.25 4.01
C SER A 296 6.21 13.92 4.10
N TYR A 297 6.93 12.87 4.50
CA TYR A 297 6.32 11.60 4.90
C TYR A 297 6.55 11.35 6.39
N SER A 298 5.56 10.78 7.08
CA SER A 298 5.56 10.58 8.53
C SER A 298 6.64 9.61 9.06
N THR A 299 7.21 8.77 8.19
CA THR A 299 8.25 7.80 8.55
C THR A 299 9.39 7.71 7.54
N ASP A 300 10.06 8.81 7.21
CA ASP A 300 11.48 8.81 7.57
C ASP A 300 12.44 7.79 6.90
N LYS A 301 12.69 7.93 5.58
CA LYS A 301 13.87 7.41 4.86
C LYS A 301 13.90 7.94 3.43
N TYR A 302 15.09 7.96 2.82
CA TYR A 302 15.33 8.11 1.38
C TYR A 302 14.14 7.64 0.52
N TYR A 303 13.89 8.33 -0.59
CA TYR A 303 13.05 7.78 -1.65
C TYR A 303 13.55 6.37 -2.03
N ASN A 304 12.86 5.35 -1.53
CA ASN A 304 13.09 3.96 -1.86
C ASN A 304 11.78 3.42 -2.44
N PRO A 305 11.70 3.20 -3.77
CA PRO A 305 10.54 2.63 -4.41
C PRO A 305 10.02 1.40 -3.63
N GLY A 306 8.77 1.49 -3.19
CA GLY A 306 8.08 0.42 -2.48
C GLY A 306 8.33 0.27 -1.00
N SER A 307 9.03 1.19 -0.33
CA SER A 307 8.99 1.27 1.14
C SER A 307 7.69 1.93 1.59
N PHE A 308 7.07 1.40 2.64
CA PHE A 308 5.86 1.97 3.26
C PHE A 308 6.02 3.44 3.69
N ASP A 309 7.23 3.78 4.07
CA ASP A 309 7.65 5.11 4.50
C ASP A 309 7.39 6.21 3.47
N ASN A 310 7.22 5.87 2.18
CA ASN A 310 6.92 6.78 1.09
C ASN A 310 5.52 6.52 0.49
N SER A 311 4.58 6.05 1.32
CA SER A 311 3.21 5.77 0.88
C SER A 311 2.36 7.03 0.83
N ALA A 312 1.29 6.99 0.05
CA ALA A 312 0.32 8.07 0.02
C ALA A 312 -0.40 8.28 1.36
N ILE A 313 -0.42 7.27 2.23
CA ILE A 313 -1.08 7.31 3.54
C ILE A 313 -0.24 8.09 4.55
N SER A 314 1.08 8.11 4.41
CA SER A 314 2.00 8.83 5.29
C SER A 314 2.29 10.27 4.85
N LEU A 315 1.63 10.76 3.79
CA LEU A 315 1.86 12.10 3.26
C LEU A 315 1.40 13.18 4.26
N GLU A 316 2.30 14.07 4.59
CA GLU A 316 2.08 15.20 5.48
C GLU A 316 2.47 16.52 4.82
N VAL A 317 1.91 17.62 5.33
CA VAL A 317 2.31 18.97 4.95
C VAL A 317 3.26 19.48 6.00
N SER A 318 4.35 20.12 5.57
CA SER A 318 5.34 20.71 6.47
C SER A 318 4.68 21.63 7.51
N ASP A 319 5.07 21.46 8.77
CA ASP A 319 4.57 22.26 9.91
C ASP A 319 4.71 23.76 9.68
N LYS A 320 5.75 24.16 8.93
CA LYS A 320 5.97 25.55 8.54
C LYS A 320 4.75 26.16 7.84
N ILE A 321 4.09 25.39 6.99
CA ILE A 321 2.92 25.83 6.21
C ILE A 321 1.65 25.71 7.04
N THR A 322 1.49 24.63 7.80
CA THR A 322 0.27 24.40 8.60
C THR A 322 0.14 25.42 9.74
N GLN A 323 1.26 25.80 10.38
CA GLN A 323 1.29 26.74 11.50
C GLN A 323 1.24 28.20 11.04
N ASN A 324 2.05 28.59 10.05
CA ASN A 324 2.16 30.00 9.64
C ASN A 324 1.21 30.40 8.50
N ARG A 325 0.58 29.42 7.82
CA ARG A 325 -0.31 29.61 6.65
C ARG A 325 0.30 30.51 5.57
N LYS A 326 1.63 30.53 5.46
CA LYS A 326 2.38 31.30 4.47
C LYS A 326 3.26 30.37 3.67
N ILE A 327 3.34 30.65 2.38
CA ILE A 327 4.27 30.04 1.46
C ILE A 327 5.38 31.06 1.25
N ASP A 328 6.61 30.65 1.48
CA ASP A 328 7.79 31.41 1.12
C ASP A 328 7.91 31.56 -0.40
N THR A 329 8.25 32.77 -0.83
CA THR A 329 8.40 33.12 -2.25
C THR A 329 9.55 34.10 -2.44
N ALA A 330 10.44 34.23 -1.47
CA ALA A 330 11.55 35.15 -1.59
C ALA A 330 12.73 34.48 -2.32
N GLU A 331 13.57 35.27 -2.97
CA GLU A 331 14.78 34.81 -3.66
C GLU A 331 15.91 35.80 -3.37
N ILE A 332 17.15 35.32 -3.32
CA ILE A 332 18.30 36.22 -3.21
C ILE A 332 18.58 36.88 -4.55
N HIS A 333 18.66 38.21 -4.53
CA HIS A 333 19.18 39.01 -5.62
C HIS A 333 20.63 39.42 -5.32
N VAL A 334 21.52 39.22 -6.29
CA VAL A 334 22.95 39.54 -6.17
C VAL A 334 23.29 40.67 -7.14
N GLU A 335 23.81 41.78 -6.61
CA GLU A 335 24.26 42.94 -7.38
C GLU A 335 25.74 43.20 -7.09
N GLY A 336 26.61 42.65 -7.94
CA GLY A 336 28.07 42.73 -7.75
C GLY A 336 28.51 41.99 -6.48
N SER A 337 29.00 42.72 -5.48
CA SER A 337 29.40 42.17 -4.18
C SER A 337 28.31 42.26 -3.10
N ASN A 338 27.21 42.96 -3.38
CA ASN A 338 26.08 43.11 -2.47
C ASN A 338 24.98 42.11 -2.80
N TYR A 339 24.16 41.78 -1.82
CA TYR A 339 23.00 40.92 -2.01
C TYR A 339 21.88 41.25 -1.03
N ALA A 340 20.65 40.92 -1.40
CA ALA A 340 19.48 41.06 -0.54
C ALA A 340 18.40 40.07 -0.95
N ILE A 341 17.47 39.79 -0.04
CA ILE A 341 16.27 39.04 -0.39
C ILE A 341 15.29 39.95 -1.14
N GLY A 342 14.96 39.56 -2.38
CA GLY A 342 13.82 40.06 -3.12
C GLY A 342 12.53 39.40 -2.62
N ARG A 343 11.50 40.20 -2.36
CA ARG A 343 10.17 39.71 -1.98
C ARG A 343 9.32 39.48 -3.23
N ASN A 344 8.40 38.51 -3.17
CA ASN A 344 7.40 38.23 -4.20
C ASN A 344 7.99 37.72 -5.53
N ASN A 345 8.81 36.66 -5.46
CA ASN A 345 9.30 35.98 -6.65
C ASN A 345 8.13 35.29 -7.37
N GLN A 346 7.79 35.78 -8.55
CA GLN A 346 6.74 35.20 -9.39
C GLN A 346 7.21 33.92 -10.09
N ASN A 347 8.52 33.65 -10.19
CA ASN A 347 9.07 32.48 -10.87
C ASN A 347 8.70 31.19 -10.14
N ILE A 348 8.87 31.13 -8.81
CA ILE A 348 8.50 29.95 -7.99
C ILE A 348 7.01 29.65 -8.13
N LEU A 349 6.15 30.68 -8.05
CA LEU A 349 4.70 30.52 -8.20
C LEU A 349 4.32 30.06 -9.61
N SER A 350 5.03 30.54 -10.62
CA SER A 350 4.82 30.14 -12.02
C SER A 350 5.25 28.69 -12.24
N GLU A 351 6.41 28.29 -11.73
CA GLU A 351 6.90 26.91 -11.80
C GLU A 351 5.94 25.93 -11.11
N LEU A 352 5.46 26.26 -9.91
CA LEU A 352 4.44 25.47 -9.21
C LEU A 352 3.13 25.38 -10.01
N PHE A 353 2.70 26.45 -10.66
CA PHE A 353 1.49 26.45 -11.48
C PHE A 353 1.66 25.60 -12.75
N GLU A 354 2.85 25.60 -13.35
CA GLU A 354 3.18 24.82 -14.54
C GLU A 354 3.26 23.31 -14.27
N LEU A 355 3.51 22.89 -13.02
CA LEU A 355 3.57 21.48 -12.65
C LEU A 355 2.29 20.70 -13.02
N LYS A 356 1.13 21.36 -13.06
CA LYS A 356 -0.14 20.68 -13.38
C LYS A 356 -0.19 20.17 -14.83
N GLU A 357 0.45 20.87 -15.76
CA GLU A 357 0.44 20.55 -17.19
C GLU A 357 1.71 19.80 -17.63
N LYS A 358 2.79 19.94 -16.86
CA LYS A 358 4.08 19.30 -17.15
C LYS A 358 3.96 17.78 -17.15
N GLN A 359 4.67 17.16 -18.08
CA GLN A 359 4.74 15.70 -18.20
C GLN A 359 5.89 15.18 -17.32
N PHE A 360 5.60 14.14 -16.53
CA PHE A 360 6.54 13.48 -15.66
C PHE A 360 6.61 11.99 -15.96
N ASN A 361 7.77 11.41 -15.73
CA ASN A 361 7.97 9.97 -15.79
C ASN A 361 7.54 9.34 -14.45
N PHE A 362 6.50 8.52 -14.48
CA PHE A 362 6.03 7.73 -13.36
C PHE A 362 6.68 6.35 -13.41
N PRO A 363 7.63 6.05 -12.50
CA PRO A 363 8.45 4.86 -12.57
C PRO A 363 7.62 3.58 -12.48
N SER A 364 8.15 2.51 -13.07
CA SER A 364 7.57 1.18 -12.88
C SER A 364 7.67 0.75 -11.43
N TYR A 365 6.62 0.12 -10.91
CA TYR A 365 6.61 -0.45 -9.57
C TYR A 365 5.70 -1.67 -9.50
N LYS A 366 6.25 -2.81 -9.09
CA LYS A 366 5.58 -4.12 -9.12
C LYS A 366 4.90 -4.40 -10.49
N ARG A 367 3.57 -4.45 -10.53
CA ARG A 367 2.76 -4.72 -11.74
C ARG A 367 2.42 -3.46 -12.55
N ILE A 368 3.01 -2.32 -12.20
CA ILE A 368 2.80 -1.04 -12.87
C ILE A 368 3.99 -0.79 -13.79
N SER A 369 3.72 -0.62 -15.08
CA SER A 369 4.74 -0.24 -16.06
C SER A 369 5.10 1.24 -15.95
N ASN A 370 6.33 1.58 -16.33
CA ASN A 370 6.76 2.97 -16.46
C ASN A 370 5.88 3.71 -17.49
N THR A 371 5.50 4.95 -17.21
CA THR A 371 4.69 5.77 -18.11
C THR A 371 4.98 7.25 -17.94
N THR A 372 4.84 8.02 -19.02
CA THR A 372 4.93 9.48 -18.98
C THR A 372 3.53 10.08 -19.05
N SER A 373 3.18 10.94 -18.09
CA SER A 373 1.89 11.63 -18.05
C SER A 373 1.98 12.94 -17.26
N SER A 374 0.94 13.77 -17.27
CA SER A 374 0.79 14.82 -16.26
C SER A 374 0.31 14.22 -14.94
N LEU A 375 0.42 14.98 -13.84
CA LEU A 375 -0.15 14.59 -12.55
C LEU A 375 -1.65 14.30 -12.68
N ALA A 376 -2.40 15.20 -13.31
CA ALA A 376 -3.83 15.00 -13.54
C ALA A 376 -4.11 13.79 -14.44
N GLY A 377 -3.32 13.58 -15.50
CA GLY A 377 -3.46 12.45 -16.40
C GLY A 377 -3.25 11.10 -15.70
N TYR A 378 -2.19 10.99 -14.90
CA TYR A 378 -1.92 9.78 -14.13
C TYR A 378 -2.99 9.54 -13.05
N GLY A 379 -3.39 10.57 -12.31
CA GLY A 379 -4.46 10.48 -11.30
C GLY A 379 -5.79 10.00 -11.89
N ASN A 380 -6.18 10.52 -13.06
CA ASN A 380 -7.35 10.04 -13.81
C ASN A 380 -7.17 8.59 -14.27
N GLY A 381 -5.94 8.17 -14.61
CA GLY A 381 -5.60 6.79 -14.94
C GLY A 381 -5.84 5.80 -13.79
N ILE A 382 -5.62 6.22 -12.53
CA ILE A 382 -5.94 5.42 -11.33
C ILE A 382 -7.45 5.19 -11.26
N VAL A 383 -8.24 6.26 -11.35
CA VAL A 383 -9.71 6.18 -11.32
C VAL A 383 -10.24 5.32 -12.47
N SER A 384 -9.71 5.52 -13.68
CA SER A 384 -10.05 4.70 -14.85
C SER A 384 -9.76 3.22 -14.63
N THR A 385 -8.63 2.88 -14.02
CA THR A 385 -8.28 1.49 -13.69
C THR A 385 -9.31 0.85 -12.76
N VAL A 386 -9.76 1.58 -11.74
CA VAL A 386 -10.82 1.12 -10.81
C VAL A 386 -12.13 0.91 -11.57
N ASN A 387 -12.52 1.87 -12.42
CA ASN A 387 -13.75 1.79 -13.20
C ASN A 387 -13.76 0.61 -14.17
N VAL A 388 -12.64 0.34 -14.85
CA VAL A 388 -12.50 -0.80 -15.75
C VAL A 388 -12.62 -2.13 -14.99
N LYS A 389 -11.96 -2.26 -13.83
CA LYS A 389 -12.08 -3.46 -12.98
C LYS A 389 -13.52 -3.66 -12.49
N HIS A 390 -14.17 -2.58 -12.06
CA HIS A 390 -15.57 -2.60 -11.65
C HIS A 390 -16.50 -3.04 -12.79
N TYR A 391 -16.35 -2.45 -13.97
CA TYR A 391 -17.14 -2.80 -15.15
C TYR A 391 -17.03 -4.28 -15.52
N TYR A 392 -15.82 -4.85 -15.52
CA TYR A 392 -15.65 -6.28 -15.80
C TYR A 392 -16.21 -7.18 -14.69
N ALA A 393 -16.09 -6.77 -13.43
CA ALA A 393 -16.67 -7.50 -12.30
C ALA A 393 -18.21 -7.50 -12.36
N GLU A 394 -18.82 -6.35 -12.65
CA GLU A 394 -20.27 -6.19 -12.81
C GLU A 394 -20.78 -7.01 -14.00
N LYS A 395 -20.10 -6.93 -15.15
CA LYS A 395 -20.45 -7.74 -16.33
C LYS A 395 -20.43 -9.23 -16.00
N ARG A 396 -19.36 -9.71 -15.36
CA ARG A 396 -19.23 -11.12 -14.96
C ARG A 396 -20.31 -11.53 -13.96
N PHE A 397 -20.64 -10.67 -12.99
CA PHE A 397 -21.70 -10.92 -12.03
C PHE A 397 -23.06 -11.09 -12.72
N ASN A 398 -23.39 -10.20 -13.67
CA ASN A 398 -24.65 -10.29 -14.43
C ASN A 398 -24.70 -11.57 -15.30
N ASP A 399 -23.61 -11.92 -15.96
CA ASP A 399 -23.52 -13.14 -16.77
C ASP A 399 -23.72 -14.40 -15.90
N GLU A 400 -23.08 -14.49 -14.74
CA GLU A 400 -23.23 -15.63 -13.82
C GLU A 400 -24.60 -15.67 -13.15
N LYS A 401 -25.20 -14.50 -12.85
CA LYS A 401 -26.57 -14.41 -12.34
C LYS A 401 -27.58 -15.01 -13.32
N ILE A 402 -27.49 -14.65 -14.60
CA ILE A 402 -28.38 -15.17 -15.64
C ILE A 402 -28.23 -16.70 -15.77
N LYS A 403 -26.99 -17.22 -15.73
CA LYS A 403 -26.75 -18.67 -15.75
C LYS A 403 -27.37 -19.35 -14.52
N LEU A 404 -27.22 -18.77 -13.34
CA LEU A 404 -27.78 -19.32 -12.10
C LEU A 404 -29.32 -19.33 -12.14
N GLU A 405 -29.94 -18.27 -12.65
CA GLU A 405 -31.40 -18.20 -12.86
C GLU A 405 -31.87 -19.31 -13.81
N ALA A 406 -31.20 -19.47 -14.97
CA ALA A 406 -31.52 -20.54 -15.92
C ALA A 406 -31.36 -21.95 -15.31
N ILE A 407 -30.31 -22.20 -14.52
CA ILE A 407 -30.11 -23.48 -13.83
C ILE A 407 -31.21 -23.70 -12.77
N ASN A 408 -31.59 -22.68 -12.02
CA ASN A 408 -32.67 -22.79 -11.03
C ASN A 408 -34.03 -23.08 -11.68
N GLU A 409 -34.31 -22.48 -12.84
CA GLU A 409 -35.50 -22.78 -13.64
C GLU A 409 -35.48 -24.23 -14.13
N GLU A 410 -34.34 -24.70 -14.65
CA GLU A 410 -34.17 -26.08 -15.09
C GLU A 410 -34.36 -27.07 -13.92
N ILE A 411 -33.74 -26.81 -12.77
CA ILE A 411 -33.93 -27.60 -11.55
C ILE A 411 -35.39 -27.63 -11.15
N SER A 412 -36.07 -26.47 -11.11
CA SER A 412 -37.50 -26.39 -10.75
C SER A 412 -38.38 -27.17 -11.72
N SER A 413 -38.06 -27.15 -13.02
CA SER A 413 -38.77 -27.92 -14.04
C SER A 413 -38.58 -29.43 -13.89
N LYS A 414 -37.40 -29.88 -13.45
CA LYS A 414 -37.06 -31.31 -13.26
C LYS A 414 -37.42 -31.84 -11.87
N SER A 415 -37.41 -30.99 -10.84
CA SER A 415 -37.81 -31.30 -9.48
C SER A 415 -39.33 -31.20 -9.27
N GLY A 416 -40.07 -30.87 -10.32
CA GLY A 416 -41.52 -30.98 -10.38
C GLY A 416 -41.95 -32.45 -10.28
N VAL A 417 -41.92 -32.98 -9.06
CA VAL A 417 -42.59 -34.24 -8.73
C VAL A 417 -44.08 -33.96 -8.81
N ASN A 418 -44.74 -34.61 -9.76
CA ASN A 418 -46.18 -34.49 -9.93
C ASN A 418 -46.85 -35.12 -8.70
N ALA A 419 -47.34 -34.29 -7.76
CA ALA A 419 -47.97 -34.75 -6.51
C ALA A 419 -49.09 -35.76 -6.77
N ASP A 420 -49.75 -35.65 -7.92
CA ASP A 420 -50.77 -36.58 -8.41
C ASP A 420 -50.20 -37.99 -8.67
N GLN A 421 -48.95 -38.11 -9.16
CA GLN A 421 -48.29 -39.38 -9.43
C GLN A 421 -47.79 -40.05 -8.14
N GLU A 422 -47.27 -39.28 -7.19
CA GLU A 422 -46.95 -39.79 -5.85
C GLU A 422 -48.21 -40.19 -5.07
N LEU A 423 -49.31 -39.42 -5.18
CA LEU A 423 -50.61 -39.79 -4.61
C LEU A 423 -51.17 -41.07 -5.27
N LEU A 424 -51.01 -41.22 -6.60
CA LEU A 424 -51.39 -42.43 -7.33
C LEU A 424 -50.60 -43.65 -6.83
N ASN A 425 -49.29 -43.50 -6.64
CA ASN A 425 -48.42 -44.55 -6.13
C ASN A 425 -48.75 -44.90 -4.67
N ILE A 426 -49.01 -43.92 -3.80
CA ILE A 426 -49.45 -44.15 -2.41
C ILE A 426 -50.80 -44.87 -2.38
N THR A 427 -51.75 -44.45 -3.21
CA THR A 427 -53.07 -45.11 -3.31
C THR A 427 -52.93 -46.55 -3.82
N GLN A 428 -52.01 -46.82 -4.76
CA GLN A 428 -51.71 -48.18 -5.21
C GLN A 428 -51.07 -49.02 -4.10
N TYR A 429 -50.10 -48.48 -3.35
CA TYR A 429 -49.49 -49.19 -2.21
C TYR A 429 -50.50 -49.47 -1.09
N GLU A 430 -51.41 -48.55 -0.81
CA GLU A 430 -52.49 -48.74 0.17
C GLU A 430 -53.46 -49.84 -0.26
N ARG A 431 -53.85 -49.88 -1.55
CA ARG A 431 -54.67 -50.97 -2.10
C ARG A 431 -53.95 -52.32 -2.06
N LEU A 432 -52.66 -52.37 -2.38
CA LEU A 432 -51.85 -53.59 -2.31
C LEU A 432 -51.71 -54.10 -0.87
N TYR A 433 -51.54 -53.20 0.10
CA TYR A 433 -51.50 -53.53 1.52
C TYR A 433 -52.85 -54.02 2.06
N LEU A 434 -53.96 -53.39 1.68
CA LEU A 434 -55.31 -53.84 2.06
C LEU A 434 -55.64 -55.21 1.44
N ASN A 435 -55.21 -55.45 0.20
CA ASN A 435 -55.38 -56.75 -0.46
C ASN A 435 -54.51 -57.83 0.20
N SER A 436 -53.26 -57.54 0.56
CA SER A 436 -52.40 -58.50 1.26
C SER A 436 -52.93 -58.82 2.66
N LEU A 437 -53.46 -57.83 3.39
CA LEU A 437 -54.14 -58.04 4.67
C LEU A 437 -55.35 -58.96 4.54
N LYS A 438 -56.18 -58.77 3.51
CA LYS A 438 -57.29 -59.69 3.22
C LYS A 438 -56.79 -61.11 2.94
N VAL A 439 -55.74 -61.27 2.12
CA VAL A 439 -55.14 -62.58 1.85
C VAL A 439 -54.62 -63.23 3.14
N PHE A 440 -53.96 -62.46 4.02
CA PHE A 440 -53.51 -62.96 5.33
C PHE A 440 -54.67 -63.32 6.27
N GLN A 441 -55.76 -62.54 6.29
CA GLN A 441 -56.95 -62.85 7.07
C GLN A 441 -57.63 -64.12 6.58
N THR A 442 -57.82 -64.25 5.27
CA THR A 442 -58.34 -65.47 4.64
C THR A 442 -57.44 -66.68 4.95
N PHE A 443 -56.12 -66.52 4.87
CA PHE A 443 -55.18 -67.57 5.24
C PHE A 443 -55.30 -67.96 6.72
N LYS A 444 -55.43 -66.99 7.62
CA LYS A 444 -55.63 -67.22 9.06
C LYS A 444 -56.94 -67.95 9.35
N GLU A 445 -58.02 -67.59 8.67
CA GLU A 445 -59.32 -68.25 8.78
C GLU A 445 -59.25 -69.71 8.30
N TYR A 446 -58.61 -69.96 7.15
CA TYR A 446 -58.39 -71.32 6.66
C TYR A 446 -57.47 -72.14 7.57
N TRP A 447 -56.42 -71.52 8.12
CA TRP A 447 -55.52 -72.17 9.08
C TRP A 447 -56.23 -72.55 10.38
N GLN A 448 -57.10 -71.67 10.89
CA GLN A 448 -57.93 -71.98 12.05
C GLN A 448 -58.95 -73.08 11.77
N GLN A 449 -59.57 -73.10 10.58
CA GLN A 449 -60.45 -74.19 10.16
C GLN A 449 -59.70 -75.52 10.06
N PHE A 450 -58.48 -75.51 9.52
CA PHE A 450 -57.63 -76.71 9.45
C PHE A 450 -57.29 -77.23 10.86
N LEU A 451 -56.88 -76.36 11.78
CA LEU A 451 -56.61 -76.73 13.17
C LEU A 451 -57.85 -77.20 13.94
N ALA A 452 -59.06 -76.87 13.50
CA ALA A 452 -60.29 -77.35 14.11
C ALA A 452 -60.74 -78.75 13.59
N GLN A 453 -60.10 -79.25 12.52
CA GLN A 453 -60.37 -80.58 11.94
C GLN A 453 -59.31 -81.63 12.31
N VAL A 454 -58.24 -81.22 12.98
CA VAL A 454 -57.22 -82.08 13.61
C VAL A 454 -57.42 -82.04 15.10
#